data_AF-A0A2I0T623-F1
#
_entry.id   AF-A0A2I0T623-F1
#
_cell.length_a   1.000
_cell.length_b   1.000
_cell.length_c   1.000
_cell.angle_alpha   90.00
_cell.angle_beta   90.00
_cell.angle_gamma   90.00
#
_symmetry.space_group_name_H-M   'P 1'
#
loop_
_entity.id
_entity.type
_entity.pdbx_description
1 polymer ?
#
loop_
_entity_poly.entity_id
_entity_poly.type
_entity_poly.pdbx_seq_one_letter_code
_entity_poly.pdbx_strand_id
1 'polypeptide(L)'
;MFLSGGPWDFTFNVKFYPPDPAQLTEDITRYYLCLQLRQDILTGRLPCSFATLALLGSYTVQSELGDYDPDLHGPDYITEFKLAPNQTKELEEKVVELHKTYRSMTPAQADLEFLENAKKLSMYGVDLHQAKDLEGVDITLGVCSSGLLVYKDKLRINRFPWPKVLKISYKRSSFFIKIRPGEVRSSCL
;
A
#
# COMPACT_ATOMS: atom_id res chain seq x y z
N MET A 1 14.94 22.98 -20.85
CA MET A 1 15.32 24.04 -19.89
C MET A 1 15.16 23.44 -18.51
N PHE A 2 16.24 22.91 -17.93
CA PHE A 2 16.21 22.37 -16.57
C PHE A 2 16.33 23.56 -15.62
N LEU A 3 15.25 23.89 -14.92
CA LEU A 3 15.29 24.84 -13.81
C LEU A 3 15.95 24.13 -12.62
N SER A 4 17.28 24.11 -12.55
CA SER A 4 18.01 23.67 -11.36
C SER A 4 18.19 24.87 -10.43
N GLY A 5 17.31 25.03 -9.44
CA GLY A 5 17.42 26.10 -8.45
C GLY A 5 16.60 25.89 -7.18
N GLY A 6 15.98 24.73 -7.00
CA GLY A 6 15.25 24.39 -5.77
C GLY A 6 16.17 23.76 -4.71
N PRO A 7 15.74 23.75 -3.44
CA PRO A 7 16.40 22.98 -2.40
C PRO A 7 16.46 21.49 -2.76
N TRP A 8 17.49 20.81 -2.24
CA TRP A 8 17.72 19.38 -2.48
C TRP A 8 16.85 18.57 -1.51
N ASP A 9 15.54 18.60 -1.74
CA ASP A 9 14.56 17.92 -0.91
C ASP A 9 14.39 16.47 -1.40
N PHE A 10 14.59 15.52 -0.48
CA PHE A 10 14.44 14.09 -0.74
C PHE A 10 13.49 13.46 0.29
N THR A 11 12.75 12.45 -0.15
CA THR A 11 11.92 11.61 0.72
C THR A 11 12.43 10.18 0.71
N PHE A 12 12.45 9.54 1.88
CA PHE A 12 12.73 8.12 2.00
C PHE A 12 11.43 7.34 1.79
N ASN A 13 11.42 6.40 0.82
CA ASN A 13 10.23 5.63 0.46
C ASN A 13 10.57 4.19 0.09
N VAL A 14 9.59 3.30 0.23
CA VAL A 14 9.69 1.93 -0.32
C VAL A 14 9.49 1.97 -1.82
N LYS A 15 10.48 1.44 -2.55
CA LYS A 15 10.42 1.29 -4.02
C LYS A 15 9.88 -0.07 -4.46
N PHE A 16 10.20 -1.12 -3.71
CA PHE A 16 9.81 -2.50 -4.01
C PHE A 16 9.14 -3.11 -2.79
N TYR A 17 7.84 -3.35 -2.88
CA TYR A 17 7.05 -3.92 -1.81
C TYR A 17 7.18 -5.46 -1.87
N PRO A 18 7.67 -6.12 -0.80
CA PRO A 18 7.83 -7.57 -0.81
C PRO A 18 6.45 -8.24 -0.85
N PRO A 19 6.23 -9.26 -1.70
CA PRO A 19 5.00 -10.05 -1.68
C PRO A 19 4.74 -10.73 -0.33
N ASP A 20 5.82 -11.09 0.37
CA ASP A 20 5.77 -11.73 1.68
C ASP A 20 6.69 -11.00 2.67
N PRO A 21 6.17 -9.98 3.39
CA PRO A 21 6.96 -9.19 4.34
C PRO A 21 7.54 -9.99 5.52
N ALA A 22 6.96 -11.16 5.84
CA ALA A 22 7.47 -12.06 6.87
C ALA A 22 8.89 -12.58 6.56
N GLN A 23 9.28 -12.60 5.28
CA GLN A 23 10.61 -13.06 4.85
C GLN A 23 11.70 -11.98 4.99
N LEU A 24 11.36 -10.76 5.38
CA LEU A 24 12.37 -9.73 5.66
C LEU A 24 13.21 -10.18 6.86
N THR A 25 14.54 -9.99 6.78
CA THR A 25 15.45 -10.49 7.82
C THR A 25 15.27 -9.75 9.15
N GLU A 26 15.08 -8.43 9.10
CA GLU A 26 15.14 -7.55 10.27
C GLU A 26 13.80 -6.90 10.58
N ASP A 27 13.47 -6.79 11.87
CA ASP A 27 12.27 -6.11 12.35
C ASP A 27 12.24 -4.63 11.94
N ILE A 28 13.39 -3.97 11.95
CA ILE A 28 13.48 -2.56 11.52
C ILE A 28 13.04 -2.36 10.06
N THR A 29 13.28 -3.35 9.19
CA THR A 29 12.85 -3.27 7.79
C THR A 29 11.33 -3.41 7.67
N ARG A 30 10.72 -4.29 8.49
CA ARG A 30 9.26 -4.41 8.61
C ARG A 30 8.64 -3.12 9.14
N TYR A 31 9.23 -2.53 10.17
CA TYR A 31 8.77 -1.27 10.74
C TYR A 31 8.73 -0.14 9.70
N TYR A 32 9.80 0.05 8.91
CA TYR A 32 9.78 1.05 7.83
C TYR A 32 8.75 0.74 6.73
N LEU A 33 8.47 -0.54 6.47
CA LEU A 33 7.40 -0.93 5.56
C LEU A 33 6.00 -0.60 6.13
N CYS A 34 5.77 -0.81 7.44
CA CYS A 34 4.56 -0.35 8.12
C CYS A 34 4.38 1.16 8.00
N LEU A 35 5.44 1.94 8.24
CA LEU A 35 5.40 3.41 8.09
C LEU A 35 5.03 3.84 6.67
N GLN A 36 5.61 3.22 5.65
CA GLN A 36 5.26 3.52 4.26
C GLN A 36 3.79 3.17 3.97
N LEU A 37 3.30 2.02 4.45
CA LEU A 37 1.92 1.61 4.20
C LEU A 37 0.91 2.50 4.94
N ARG A 38 1.23 2.96 6.15
CA ARG A 38 0.45 3.99 6.87
C ARG A 38 0.37 5.27 6.03
N GLN A 39 1.49 5.72 5.47
CA GLN A 39 1.50 6.86 4.56
C GLN A 39 0.67 6.61 3.29
N ASP A 40 0.73 5.41 2.72
CA ASP A 40 -0.06 5.03 1.54
C ASP A 40 -1.57 5.01 1.84
N ILE A 41 -1.97 4.58 3.04
CA ILE A 41 -3.37 4.64 3.51
C ILE A 41 -3.80 6.10 3.65
N LEU A 42 -3.01 6.94 4.32
CA LEU A 42 -3.31 8.36 4.56
C LEU A 42 -3.40 9.19 3.29
N THR A 43 -2.61 8.84 2.28
CA THR A 43 -2.63 9.51 0.97
C THR A 43 -3.66 8.92 0.01
N GLY A 44 -4.39 7.88 0.41
CA GLY A 44 -5.39 7.20 -0.41
C GLY A 44 -4.80 6.30 -1.51
N ARG A 45 -3.48 6.08 -1.52
CA ARG A 45 -2.80 5.13 -2.42
C ARG A 45 -3.13 3.68 -2.09
N LEU A 46 -3.42 3.39 -0.81
CA LEU A 46 -3.84 2.07 -0.33
C LEU A 46 -5.26 2.16 0.26
N PRO A 47 -6.31 2.04 -0.58
CA PRO A 47 -7.69 2.04 -0.11
C PRO A 47 -7.97 0.84 0.80
N CYS A 48 -8.61 1.11 1.93
CA CYS A 48 -8.96 0.11 2.93
C CYS A 48 -10.46 0.19 3.26
N SER A 49 -11.07 -0.94 3.62
CA SER A 49 -12.40 -0.94 4.22
C SER A 49 -12.35 -0.36 5.64
N PHE A 50 -13.48 0.07 6.20
CA PHE A 50 -13.57 0.50 7.58
C PHE A 50 -12.99 -0.53 8.56
N ALA A 51 -13.38 -1.80 8.42
CA ALA A 51 -12.91 -2.88 9.27
C ALA A 51 -11.39 -3.08 9.16
N THR A 52 -10.84 -2.96 7.94
CA THR A 52 -9.40 -3.04 7.72
C THR A 52 -8.67 -1.85 8.34
N LEU A 53 -9.19 -0.63 8.19
CA LEU A 53 -8.60 0.57 8.81
C LEU A 53 -8.56 0.42 10.33
N ALA A 54 -9.64 -0.06 10.95
CA ALA A 54 -9.69 -0.27 12.38
C ALA A 54 -8.65 -1.30 12.84
N LEU A 55 -8.53 -2.42 12.12
CA LEU A 55 -7.58 -3.49 12.42
C LEU A 55 -6.11 -3.04 12.23
N LEU A 56 -5.79 -2.40 11.11
CA LEU A 56 -4.44 -1.88 10.88
C LEU A 56 -4.09 -0.75 11.85
N GLY A 57 -5.08 0.08 12.19
CA GLY A 57 -4.95 1.12 13.19
C GLY A 57 -4.66 0.55 14.59
N SER A 58 -5.33 -0.53 15.00
CA SER A 58 -5.08 -1.13 16.32
C SER A 58 -3.68 -1.74 16.43
N TYR A 59 -3.16 -2.37 15.38
CA TYR A 59 -1.76 -2.81 15.37
C TYR A 59 -0.77 -1.64 15.38
N THR A 60 -1.10 -0.53 14.70
CA THR A 60 -0.28 0.68 14.74
C THR A 60 -0.19 1.23 16.16
N VAL A 61 -1.32 1.35 16.85
CA VAL A 61 -1.37 1.84 18.23
C VAL A 61 -0.62 0.89 19.16
N GLN A 62 -0.81 -0.43 19.03
CA GLN A 62 -0.07 -1.42 19.83
C GLN A 62 1.45 -1.34 19.63
N SER A 63 1.91 -1.13 18.38
CA SER A 63 3.34 -1.02 18.06
C SER A 63 3.97 0.23 18.69
N GLU A 64 3.21 1.33 18.72
CA GLU A 64 3.69 2.65 19.17
C GLU A 64 3.56 2.86 20.68
N LEU A 65 2.51 2.32 21.30
CA LEU A 65 2.18 2.54 22.72
C LEU A 65 2.38 1.32 23.62
N GLY A 66 2.50 0.12 23.04
CA GLY A 66 2.46 -1.13 23.80
C GLY A 66 1.05 -1.50 24.26
N ASP A 67 0.95 -2.32 25.31
CA ASP A 67 -0.34 -2.83 25.80
C ASP A 67 -1.24 -1.70 26.33
N TYR A 68 -2.56 -1.84 26.11
CA TYR A 68 -3.53 -0.94 26.73
C TYR A 68 -3.48 -0.96 28.26
N ASP A 69 -3.09 0.17 28.83
CA ASP A 69 -3.21 0.54 30.26
C ASP A 69 -4.34 1.59 30.48
N PRO A 70 -5.36 1.31 31.30
CA PRO A 70 -6.45 2.26 31.59
C PRO A 70 -6.01 3.51 32.38
N ASP A 71 -4.89 3.45 33.10
CA ASP A 71 -4.38 4.58 33.88
C ASP A 71 -3.61 5.58 33.01
N LEU A 72 -3.02 5.10 31.90
CA LEU A 72 -2.27 5.91 30.94
C LEU A 72 -3.11 6.32 29.72
N HIS A 73 -4.01 5.45 29.26
CA HIS A 73 -4.80 5.67 28.05
C HIS A 73 -6.18 6.24 28.39
N GLY A 74 -6.24 7.56 28.49
CA GLY A 74 -7.50 8.32 28.56
C GLY A 74 -8.38 8.14 27.31
N PRO A 75 -9.59 8.73 27.26
CA PRO A 75 -10.55 8.47 26.18
C PRO A 75 -10.07 8.86 24.77
N ASP A 76 -9.18 9.85 24.66
CA ASP A 76 -8.77 10.46 23.38
C ASP A 76 -7.31 10.13 22.99
N TYR A 77 -6.68 9.14 23.63
CA TYR A 77 -5.25 8.84 23.43
C TYR A 77 -4.86 8.46 21.99
N ILE A 78 -5.83 8.09 21.15
CA ILE A 78 -5.59 7.74 19.75
C ILE A 78 -5.84 8.90 18.77
N THR A 79 -6.40 10.01 19.21
CA THR A 79 -6.75 11.15 18.32
C THR A 79 -5.50 11.78 17.68
N GLU A 80 -4.34 11.63 18.31
CA GLU A 80 -3.05 12.07 17.75
C GLU A 80 -2.55 11.18 16.59
N PHE A 81 -3.04 9.95 16.51
CA PHE A 81 -2.67 9.02 15.44
C PHE A 81 -3.51 9.30 14.20
N LYS A 82 -2.83 9.63 13.09
CA LYS A 82 -3.46 9.72 11.78
C LYS A 82 -3.53 8.33 11.17
N LEU A 83 -4.70 7.69 11.24
CA LEU A 83 -4.93 6.32 10.79
C LEU A 83 -5.62 6.25 9.42
N ALA A 84 -6.41 7.26 9.08
CA ALA A 84 -7.15 7.31 7.82
C ALA A 84 -7.31 8.76 7.32
N PRO A 85 -7.49 8.99 6.00
CA PRO A 85 -7.75 10.33 5.45
C PRO A 85 -9.00 10.99 6.03
N ASN A 86 -10.03 10.18 6.29
CA ASN A 86 -11.32 10.62 6.84
C ASN A 86 -11.55 9.94 8.20
N GLN A 87 -10.66 10.21 9.15
CA GLN A 87 -10.76 9.63 10.49
C GLN A 87 -12.03 10.13 11.21
N THR A 88 -12.81 9.18 11.71
CA THR A 88 -14.08 9.41 12.43
C THR A 88 -13.99 8.87 13.84
N LYS A 89 -14.79 9.41 14.77
CA LYS A 89 -14.88 8.87 16.14
C LYS A 89 -15.25 7.38 16.18
N GLU A 90 -16.12 6.91 15.28
CA GLU A 90 -16.48 5.50 15.20
C GLU A 90 -15.28 4.60 14.86
N LEU A 91 -14.40 5.07 13.96
CA LEU A 91 -13.15 4.38 13.64
C LEU A 91 -12.23 4.34 14.86
N GLU A 92 -12.10 5.47 15.56
CA GLU A 92 -11.31 5.60 16.77
C GLU A 92 -11.80 4.62 17.86
N GLU A 93 -13.09 4.63 18.17
CA GLU A 93 -13.70 3.70 19.13
C GLU A 93 -13.41 2.24 18.76
N LYS A 94 -13.50 1.88 17.47
CA LYS A 94 -13.23 0.52 17.02
C LYS A 94 -11.75 0.13 17.16
N VAL A 95 -10.84 1.07 16.90
CA VAL A 95 -9.39 0.89 17.11
C VAL A 95 -9.11 0.65 18.59
N VAL A 96 -9.70 1.44 19.49
CA VAL A 96 -9.53 1.27 20.95
C VAL A 96 -10.08 -0.06 21.42
N GLU A 97 -11.26 -0.47 20.94
CA GLU A 97 -11.86 -1.76 21.26
C GLU A 97 -10.90 -2.91 20.91
N LEU A 98 -10.31 -2.88 19.71
CA LEU A 98 -9.34 -3.87 19.27
C LEU A 98 -8.03 -3.81 20.06
N HIS A 99 -7.47 -2.62 20.27
CA HIS A 99 -6.23 -2.42 21.02
C HIS A 99 -6.31 -3.01 22.43
N LYS A 100 -7.46 -2.87 23.10
CA LYS A 100 -7.73 -3.46 24.43
C LYS A 100 -7.66 -4.99 24.47
N THR A 101 -7.80 -5.65 23.32
CA THR A 101 -7.76 -7.13 23.24
C THR A 101 -6.33 -7.68 23.17
N TYR A 102 -5.35 -6.84 22.83
CA TYR A 102 -3.96 -7.26 22.77
C TYR A 102 -3.33 -7.26 24.16
N ARG A 103 -2.61 -8.34 24.46
CA ARG A 103 -1.91 -8.55 25.74
C ARG A 103 -0.55 -9.13 25.45
N SER A 104 0.49 -8.45 25.91
CA SER A 104 1.89 -8.84 25.76
C SER A 104 2.30 -9.02 24.30
N MET A 105 1.67 -8.28 23.38
CA MET A 105 2.06 -8.26 21.96
C MET A 105 3.20 -7.26 21.79
N THR A 106 4.36 -7.74 21.35
CA THR A 106 5.51 -6.87 21.13
C THR A 106 5.32 -5.99 19.88
N PRO A 107 6.00 -4.84 19.77
CA PRO A 107 5.92 -4.00 18.57
C PRO A 107 6.24 -4.75 17.28
N ALA A 108 7.26 -5.62 17.28
CA ALA A 108 7.61 -6.44 16.12
C ALA A 108 6.50 -7.42 15.72
N GLN A 109 5.75 -7.97 16.68
CA GLN A 109 4.60 -8.82 16.41
C GLN A 109 3.43 -8.01 15.85
N ALA A 110 3.15 -6.84 16.40
CA ALA A 110 2.12 -5.94 15.89
C ALA A 110 2.41 -5.50 14.46
N ASP A 111 3.67 -5.13 14.16
CA ASP A 111 4.12 -4.80 12.81
C ASP A 111 3.95 -5.99 11.85
N LEU A 112 4.30 -7.20 12.27
CA LEU A 112 4.13 -8.40 11.44
C LEU A 112 2.66 -8.66 11.13
N GLU A 113 1.77 -8.59 12.12
CA GLU A 113 0.33 -8.76 11.93
C GLU A 113 -0.28 -7.66 11.06
N PHE A 114 0.18 -6.42 11.21
CA PHE A 114 -0.17 -5.31 10.30
C PHE A 114 0.16 -5.70 8.85
N LEU A 115 1.39 -6.16 8.60
CA LEU A 115 1.87 -6.51 7.27
C LEU A 115 1.15 -7.72 6.67
N GLU A 116 0.86 -8.74 7.48
CA GLU A 116 0.10 -9.94 7.07
C GLU A 116 -1.32 -9.60 6.60
N ASN A 117 -1.91 -8.54 7.15
CA ASN A 117 -3.21 -8.04 6.73
C ASN A 117 -3.09 -7.07 5.53
N ALA A 118 -2.14 -6.14 5.57
CA ALA A 118 -1.94 -5.16 4.50
C ALA A 118 -1.56 -5.81 3.16
N LYS A 119 -0.73 -6.87 3.17
CA LYS A 119 -0.30 -7.57 1.93
C LYS A 119 -1.45 -8.21 1.14
N LYS A 120 -2.60 -8.43 1.78
CA LYS A 120 -3.80 -9.02 1.15
C LYS A 120 -4.63 -7.99 0.38
N LEU A 121 -4.34 -6.70 0.54
CA LEU A 121 -5.08 -5.62 -0.12
C LEU A 121 -4.74 -5.54 -1.61
N SER A 122 -5.76 -5.28 -2.43
CA SER A 122 -5.64 -5.31 -3.90
C SER A 122 -4.67 -4.27 -4.48
N MET A 123 -4.43 -3.20 -3.74
CA MET A 123 -3.56 -2.07 -4.12
C MET A 123 -2.22 -2.07 -3.36
N TYR A 124 -1.94 -3.12 -2.59
CA TYR A 124 -0.67 -3.25 -1.86
C TYR A 124 0.51 -3.19 -2.82
N GLY A 125 1.38 -2.19 -2.65
CA GLY A 125 2.58 -1.99 -3.45
C GLY A 125 2.33 -1.76 -4.94
N VAL A 126 1.14 -1.30 -5.33
CA VAL A 126 0.80 -0.98 -6.72
C VAL A 126 1.16 0.47 -7.01
N ASP A 127 2.11 0.68 -7.91
CA ASP A 127 2.46 2.01 -8.42
C ASP A 127 1.62 2.35 -9.65
N LEU A 128 0.88 3.46 -9.60
CA LEU A 128 -0.16 3.81 -10.57
C LEU A 128 0.30 4.89 -11.54
N HIS A 129 0.05 4.66 -12.83
CA HIS A 129 0.43 5.55 -13.94
C HIS A 129 -0.77 5.79 -14.84
N GLN A 130 -1.12 7.05 -15.08
CA GLN A 130 -2.20 7.41 -15.99
C GLN A 130 -1.78 7.17 -17.44
N ALA A 131 -2.68 6.59 -18.24
CA ALA A 131 -2.44 6.28 -19.63
C ALA A 131 -3.75 6.32 -20.45
N LYS A 132 -3.62 6.19 -21.76
CA LYS A 132 -4.74 5.94 -22.68
C LYS A 132 -4.45 4.67 -23.45
N ASP A 133 -5.48 3.89 -23.72
CA ASP A 133 -5.35 2.75 -24.64
C ASP A 133 -5.29 3.21 -26.12
N LEU A 134 -5.16 2.24 -27.04
CA LEU A 134 -5.15 2.51 -28.48
C LEU A 134 -6.44 3.15 -29.02
N GLU A 135 -7.56 3.01 -28.33
CA GLU A 135 -8.86 3.62 -28.68
C GLU A 135 -9.02 5.02 -28.05
N GLY A 136 -8.04 5.48 -27.28
CA GLY A 136 -8.04 6.79 -26.62
C GLY A 136 -8.79 6.83 -25.28
N VAL A 137 -9.21 5.66 -24.78
CA VAL A 137 -9.92 5.53 -23.49
C VAL A 137 -8.94 5.69 -22.35
N ASP A 138 -9.30 6.50 -21.36
CA ASP A 138 -8.49 6.70 -20.16
C ASP A 138 -8.44 5.42 -19.33
N ILE A 139 -7.21 4.99 -19.03
CA ILE A 139 -6.88 3.81 -18.23
C ILE A 139 -5.81 4.17 -17.22
N THR A 140 -5.63 3.32 -16.21
CA THR A 140 -4.50 3.41 -15.28
C THR A 140 -3.70 2.12 -15.34
N LEU A 141 -2.40 2.24 -15.55
CA LEU A 141 -1.45 1.14 -15.47
C LEU A 141 -0.95 1.01 -14.03
N GLY A 142 -1.04 -0.20 -13.46
CA GLY A 142 -0.45 -0.53 -12.17
C GLY A 142 0.80 -1.36 -12.35
N VAL A 143 1.86 -1.05 -11.61
CA VAL A 143 3.11 -1.82 -11.57
C VAL A 143 3.30 -2.36 -10.16
N CYS A 144 3.46 -3.67 -10.01
CA CYS A 144 3.79 -4.27 -8.71
C CYS A 144 4.68 -5.51 -8.86
N SER A 145 5.02 -6.13 -7.74
CA SER A 145 5.82 -7.37 -7.70
C SER A 145 5.23 -8.51 -8.53
N SER A 146 3.91 -8.51 -8.73
CA SER A 146 3.20 -9.60 -9.42
C SER A 146 3.10 -9.42 -10.94
N GLY A 147 3.37 -8.24 -11.48
CA GLY A 147 3.21 -7.92 -12.90
C GLY A 147 2.75 -6.48 -13.18
N LEU A 148 2.31 -6.28 -14.43
CA LEU A 148 1.55 -5.10 -14.84
C LEU A 148 0.05 -5.37 -14.69
N LEU A 149 -0.68 -4.34 -14.30
CA LEU A 149 -2.12 -4.34 -14.10
C LEU A 149 -2.73 -3.23 -14.95
N VAL A 150 -3.94 -3.43 -15.44
CA VAL A 150 -4.68 -2.40 -16.17
C VAL A 150 -6.00 -2.18 -15.48
N TYR A 151 -6.28 -0.91 -15.19
CA TYR A 151 -7.50 -0.48 -14.53
C TYR A 151 -8.28 0.45 -15.46
N LYS A 152 -9.61 0.28 -15.46
CA LYS A 152 -10.58 1.19 -16.06
C LYS A 152 -11.66 1.44 -15.03
N ASP A 153 -12.00 2.70 -14.78
CA ASP A 153 -13.01 3.09 -13.78
C ASP A 153 -12.74 2.47 -12.39
N LYS A 154 -11.46 2.41 -11.99
CA LYS A 154 -10.95 1.77 -10.74
C LYS A 154 -11.11 0.25 -10.68
N LEU A 155 -11.71 -0.39 -11.68
CA LEU A 155 -11.80 -1.84 -11.80
C LEU A 155 -10.60 -2.38 -12.57
N ARG A 156 -9.98 -3.43 -12.03
CA ARG A 156 -8.88 -4.14 -12.69
C ARG A 156 -9.44 -4.97 -13.84
N ILE A 157 -9.13 -4.59 -15.08
CA ILE A 157 -9.62 -5.23 -16.31
C ILE A 157 -8.63 -6.23 -16.90
N ASN A 158 -7.32 -6.08 -16.64
CA ASN A 158 -6.30 -6.98 -17.18
C ASN A 158 -5.07 -7.10 -16.26
N ARG A 159 -4.31 -8.17 -16.44
CA ARG A 159 -3.08 -8.46 -15.71
C ARG A 159 -2.08 -9.17 -16.60
N PHE A 160 -0.83 -8.68 -16.60
CA PHE A 160 0.31 -9.25 -17.30
C PHE A 160 1.39 -9.65 -16.29
N PRO A 161 1.42 -10.92 -15.86
CA PRO A 161 2.44 -11.41 -14.94
C PRO A 161 3.84 -11.28 -15.54
N TRP A 162 4.84 -10.90 -14.74
CA TRP A 162 6.22 -10.73 -15.22
C TRP A 162 6.77 -11.91 -16.04
N PRO A 163 6.55 -13.19 -15.65
CA PRO A 163 7.04 -14.33 -16.44
C PRO A 163 6.47 -14.41 -17.87
N LYS A 164 5.32 -13.77 -18.13
CA LYS A 164 4.69 -13.69 -19.45
C LYS A 164 5.16 -12.49 -20.27
N VAL A 165 5.79 -11.49 -19.67
CA VAL A 165 6.28 -10.29 -20.38
C VAL A 165 7.64 -10.59 -21.04
N LEU A 166 7.70 -10.50 -22.36
CA LEU A 166 8.93 -10.70 -23.16
C LEU A 166 9.75 -9.42 -23.31
N LYS A 167 9.09 -8.27 -23.50
CA LYS A 167 9.75 -7.00 -23.74
C LYS A 167 8.85 -5.86 -23.28
N ILE A 168 9.46 -4.84 -22.69
CA ILE A 168 8.86 -3.54 -22.41
C ILE A 168 9.66 -2.50 -23.19
N SER A 169 8.98 -1.57 -23.85
CA SER A 169 9.62 -0.48 -24.59
C SER A 169 8.71 0.72 -24.70
N TYR A 170 9.27 1.89 -25.01
CA TYR A 170 8.48 3.09 -25.26
C TYR A 170 9.01 3.83 -26.50
N LYS A 171 8.15 4.59 -27.17
CA LYS A 171 8.50 5.50 -28.26
C LYS A 171 7.65 6.76 -28.13
N ARG A 172 8.29 7.91 -27.89
CA ARG A 172 7.60 9.16 -27.52
C ARG A 172 6.72 8.90 -26.29
N SER A 173 5.43 9.21 -26.36
CA SER A 173 4.43 8.97 -25.31
C SER A 173 3.76 7.60 -25.39
N SER A 174 4.15 6.72 -26.33
CA SER A 174 3.57 5.38 -26.47
C SER A 174 4.38 4.35 -25.71
N PHE A 175 3.70 3.58 -24.85
CA PHE A 175 4.25 2.48 -24.08
C PHE A 175 3.85 1.15 -24.71
N PHE A 176 4.76 0.17 -24.78
CA PHE A 176 4.52 -1.10 -25.45
C PHE A 176 4.98 -2.27 -24.58
N ILE A 177 4.12 -3.29 -24.49
CA ILE A 177 4.42 -4.57 -23.86
C ILE A 177 4.29 -5.69 -24.87
N LYS A 178 5.32 -6.53 -25.00
CA LYS A 178 5.27 -7.77 -25.78
C LYS A 178 5.10 -8.93 -24.82
N ILE A 179 4.08 -9.75 -25.04
CA ILE A 179 3.77 -10.93 -24.20
C ILE A 179 4.20 -12.21 -24.92
N ARG A 180 4.57 -13.24 -24.18
CA ARG A 180 4.84 -14.58 -24.72
C ARG A 180 3.61 -15.08 -25.49
N PRO A 181 3.77 -15.57 -26.74
CA PRO A 181 2.67 -16.21 -27.45
C PRO A 181 2.21 -17.46 -26.69
N GLY A 182 1.01 -17.39 -26.09
CA GLY A 182 0.39 -18.46 -25.30
C GLY A 182 -0.95 -18.01 -24.68
N GLU A 183 -2.04 -18.59 -25.20
CA GLU A 183 -3.48 -18.50 -24.85
C GLU A 183 -4.25 -17.17 -24.90
N VAL A 184 -3.65 -15.97 -25.02
CA VAL A 184 -4.43 -14.73 -25.23
C VAL A 184 -3.84 -13.89 -26.36
N ARG A 185 -4.71 -13.49 -27.30
CA ARG A 185 -4.37 -12.63 -28.45
C ARG A 185 -3.67 -11.36 -27.98
N SER A 186 -2.63 -10.99 -28.71
CA SER A 186 -1.83 -9.78 -28.56
C SER A 186 -2.69 -8.56 -28.20
N SER A 187 -2.65 -8.11 -26.96
CA SER A 187 -3.22 -6.83 -26.55
C SER A 187 -2.08 -5.81 -26.48
N CYS A 188 -2.07 -4.90 -27.45
CA CYS A 188 -1.39 -3.63 -27.27
C CYS A 188 -2.25 -2.81 -26.30
N LEU A 189 -1.65 -2.38 -25.19
CA LEU A 189 -2.22 -1.33 -24.36
C LEU A 189 -1.80 0.02 -24.95
#